data_AF-A0A962N7B7-F1
#
_entry.id   AF-A0A962N7B7-F1
#
_cell.length_a   1.000
_cell.length_b   1.000
_cell.length_c   1.000
_cell.angle_alpha   90.00
_cell.angle_beta   90.00
_cell.angle_gamma   90.00
#
_symmetry.space_group_name_H-M   'P 1'
#
loop_
_entity.id
_entity.type
_entity.pdbx_description
1 polymer ?
#
loop_
_entity_poly.entity_id
_entity_poly.type
_entity_poly.pdbx_seq_one_letter_code
_entity_poly.pdbx_strand_id
1 'polypeptide(L)'
;MRAYQMPMNGDSSFFGGLQHWAQRQQLSDAAAVNRYLTQLADVPRWLGEHQANMAAGLAAGRTLPKIILTGRDGPLRSEAELKDPTASVFYAPLRTLPDALDQNAQQAARERAAKLIGEQVLPAQRRLLAFLVDDYLPGARDSIGASELPDGDAYYRAQIREFVTQDLSPEEIHQTGLSEVARIRAEMEQIIAELEFDGDFAAFLKFLRTDPQFYPTTPYQLLAHASYYAK
;
A
#
# COMPACT_ATOMS: atom_id res chain seq x y z
N MET A 1 -17.87 12.00 -4.77
CA MET A 1 -16.92 11.18 -5.56
C MET A 1 -17.17 9.70 -5.30
N ARG A 2 -17.00 8.84 -6.32
CA ARG A 2 -17.17 7.37 -6.20
C ARG A 2 -15.83 6.63 -6.07
N ALA A 3 -14.89 7.21 -5.31
CA ALA A 3 -13.54 6.66 -5.14
C ALA A 3 -13.55 5.24 -4.54
N TYR A 4 -14.57 4.88 -3.75
CA TYR A 4 -14.77 3.53 -3.19
C TYR A 4 -14.89 2.42 -4.26
N GLN A 5 -15.18 2.76 -5.53
CA GLN A 5 -15.21 1.81 -6.65
C GLN A 5 -13.80 1.41 -7.13
N MET A 6 -12.77 2.14 -6.71
CA MET A 6 -11.36 1.84 -6.95
C MET A 6 -10.64 1.69 -5.59
N PRO A 7 -10.89 0.62 -4.81
CA PRO A 7 -10.42 0.47 -3.42
C PRO A 7 -8.92 0.10 -3.31
N MET A 8 -8.12 0.50 -4.30
CA MET A 8 -6.69 0.22 -4.42
C MET A 8 -6.02 1.40 -5.14
N ASN A 9 -4.70 1.48 -5.07
CA ASN A 9 -3.90 2.44 -5.85
C ASN A 9 -2.54 1.81 -6.23
N GLY A 10 -1.58 2.65 -6.66
CA GLY A 10 -0.25 2.20 -7.10
C GLY A 10 0.70 1.80 -5.97
N ASP A 11 0.31 1.93 -4.71
CA ASP A 11 1.14 1.71 -3.52
C ASP A 11 0.48 0.80 -2.48
N SER A 12 -0.85 0.75 -2.43
CA SER A 12 -1.65 0.09 -1.40
C SER A 12 -2.89 -0.59 -1.97
N SER A 13 -3.42 -1.56 -1.23
CA SER A 13 -4.66 -2.25 -1.55
C SER A 13 -5.42 -2.62 -0.28
N PHE A 14 -6.74 -2.75 -0.39
CA PHE A 14 -7.55 -3.20 0.75
C PHE A 14 -7.10 -4.58 1.26
N PHE A 15 -6.80 -5.54 0.38
CA PHE A 15 -6.32 -6.86 0.80
C PHE A 15 -4.92 -6.83 1.43
N GLY A 16 -4.02 -5.95 0.98
CA GLY A 16 -2.72 -5.74 1.60
C GLY A 16 -2.85 -5.10 3.00
N GLY A 17 -3.76 -4.13 3.13
CA GLY A 17 -4.12 -3.54 4.42
C GLY A 17 -4.72 -4.57 5.38
N LEU A 18 -5.55 -5.49 4.88
CA LEU A 18 -6.11 -6.58 5.67
C LEU A 18 -5.03 -7.54 6.20
N GLN A 19 -4.06 -7.91 5.37
CA GLN A 19 -2.93 -8.75 5.79
C GLN A 19 -2.09 -8.07 6.87
N HIS A 20 -1.80 -6.78 6.67
CA HIS A 20 -1.06 -5.97 7.64
C HIS A 20 -1.79 -5.82 8.97
N TRP A 21 -3.11 -5.59 8.91
CA TRP A 21 -3.98 -5.58 10.08
C TRP A 21 -3.88 -6.90 10.86
N ALA A 22 -3.95 -8.05 10.17
CA ALA A 22 -3.88 -9.35 10.80
C ALA A 22 -2.53 -9.58 11.51
N GLN A 23 -1.41 -9.25 10.86
CA GLN A 23 -0.07 -9.41 11.43
C GLN A 23 0.19 -8.55 12.67
N ARG A 24 -0.51 -7.41 12.79
CA ARG A 24 -0.35 -6.47 13.91
C ARG A 24 -1.26 -6.77 15.10
N GLN A 25 -2.10 -7.80 15.03
CA GLN A 25 -2.97 -8.14 16.16
C GLN A 25 -2.16 -8.67 17.35
N GLN A 26 -2.47 -8.12 18.53
CA GLN A 26 -1.94 -8.59 19.81
C GLN A 26 -3.10 -9.21 20.60
N LEU A 27 -3.01 -10.52 20.84
CA LEU A 27 -4.04 -11.27 21.54
C LEU A 27 -3.70 -11.33 23.03
N SER A 28 -3.95 -10.25 23.77
CA SER A 28 -3.52 -10.11 25.17
C SER A 28 -4.34 -10.92 26.18
N ASP A 29 -5.57 -11.28 25.84
CA ASP A 29 -6.51 -11.98 26.72
C ASP A 29 -7.57 -12.76 25.91
N ALA A 30 -8.46 -13.47 26.61
CA ALA A 30 -9.51 -14.28 25.98
C ALA A 30 -10.51 -13.44 25.17
N ALA A 31 -10.76 -12.19 25.58
CA ALA A 31 -11.64 -11.30 24.84
C ALA A 31 -11.01 -10.85 23.52
N ALA A 32 -9.70 -10.57 23.50
CA ALA A 32 -8.93 -10.25 22.30
C ALA A 32 -8.91 -11.42 21.31
N VAL A 33 -8.69 -12.65 21.79
CA VAL A 33 -8.77 -13.86 20.98
C VAL A 33 -10.16 -14.00 20.34
N ASN A 34 -11.24 -13.86 21.13
CA ASN A 34 -12.60 -13.97 20.62
C ASN A 34 -12.95 -12.88 19.60
N ARG A 35 -12.52 -11.63 19.83
CA ARG A 35 -12.69 -10.54 18.85
C ARG A 35 -11.98 -10.87 17.54
N TYR A 36 -10.74 -11.35 17.61
CA TYR A 36 -9.98 -11.70 16.43
C TYR A 36 -10.63 -12.82 15.62
N LEU A 37 -11.05 -13.90 16.28
CA LEU A 37 -11.76 -15.01 15.63
C LEU A 37 -13.09 -14.56 15.00
N THR A 38 -13.79 -13.60 15.61
CA THR A 38 -15.00 -13.00 15.06
C THR A 38 -14.69 -12.20 13.79
N GLN A 39 -13.63 -11.39 13.82
CA GLN A 39 -13.20 -10.62 12.65
C GLN A 39 -12.71 -11.53 11.52
N LEU A 40 -11.99 -12.61 11.82
CA LEU A 40 -11.58 -13.62 10.83
C LEU A 40 -12.79 -14.25 10.12
N ALA A 41 -13.85 -14.58 10.87
CA ALA A 41 -15.06 -15.13 10.29
C ALA A 41 -15.81 -14.15 9.37
N ASP A 42 -15.57 -12.85 9.52
CA ASP A 42 -16.21 -11.80 8.74
C ASP A 42 -15.41 -11.37 7.48
N VAL A 43 -14.13 -11.77 7.39
CA VAL A 43 -13.27 -11.50 6.23
C VAL A 43 -13.92 -11.86 4.89
N PRO A 44 -14.60 -13.02 4.72
CA PRO A 44 -15.24 -13.35 3.44
C PRO A 44 -16.30 -12.33 2.98
N ARG A 45 -17.11 -11.82 3.92
CA ARG A 45 -18.12 -10.78 3.63
C ARG A 45 -17.42 -9.50 3.18
N TRP A 46 -16.43 -9.06 3.95
CA TRP A 46 -15.69 -7.83 3.68
C TRP A 46 -14.96 -7.86 2.33
N LEU A 47 -14.29 -8.97 1.99
CA LEU A 47 -13.66 -9.15 0.67
C LEU A 47 -14.71 -9.14 -0.46
N GLY A 48 -15.87 -9.76 -0.24
CA GLY A 48 -16.97 -9.77 -1.21
C GLY A 48 -17.53 -8.37 -1.48
N GLU A 49 -17.65 -7.53 -0.47
CA GLU A 49 -18.10 -6.13 -0.63
C GLU A 49 -17.11 -5.29 -1.45
N HIS A 50 -15.81 -5.45 -1.22
CA HIS A 50 -14.79 -4.79 -2.05
C HIS A 50 -14.80 -5.30 -3.48
N GLN A 51 -14.97 -6.61 -3.68
CA GLN A 51 -15.12 -7.19 -5.02
C GLN A 51 -16.34 -6.59 -5.74
N ALA A 52 -17.47 -6.43 -5.05
CA ALA A 52 -18.68 -5.83 -5.62
C ALA A 52 -18.45 -4.35 -5.99
N ASN A 53 -17.74 -3.59 -5.16
CA ASN A 53 -17.37 -2.21 -5.47
C ASN A 53 -16.47 -2.12 -6.71
N MET A 54 -15.47 -3.00 -6.80
CA MET A 54 -14.57 -3.08 -7.96
C MET A 54 -15.32 -3.46 -9.23
N ALA A 55 -16.25 -4.42 -9.17
CA ALA A 55 -17.09 -4.81 -10.29
C ALA A 55 -18.00 -3.64 -10.76
N ALA A 56 -18.56 -2.88 -9.81
CA ALA A 56 -19.33 -1.67 -10.13
C ALA A 56 -18.44 -0.57 -10.75
N GLY A 57 -17.18 -0.45 -10.32
CA GLY A 57 -16.18 0.43 -10.93
C GLY A 57 -15.87 0.02 -12.37
N LEU A 58 -15.61 -1.27 -12.59
CA LEU A 58 -15.37 -1.87 -13.91
C LEU A 58 -16.52 -1.56 -14.88
N ALA A 59 -17.76 -1.84 -14.46
CA ALA A 59 -18.95 -1.57 -15.25
C ALA A 59 -19.17 -0.07 -15.54
N ALA A 60 -18.70 0.81 -14.65
CA ALA A 60 -18.80 2.25 -14.81
C ALA A 60 -17.62 2.86 -15.57
N GLY A 61 -16.62 2.10 -16.01
CA GLY A 61 -15.38 2.62 -16.60
C GLY A 61 -14.46 3.35 -15.60
N ARG A 62 -14.64 3.07 -14.31
CA ARG A 62 -13.83 3.63 -13.20
C ARG A 62 -12.91 2.57 -12.64
N THR A 63 -11.74 2.45 -13.24
CA THR A 63 -10.68 1.56 -12.77
C THR A 63 -9.36 2.30 -12.64
N LEU A 64 -8.41 1.66 -11.98
CA LEU A 64 -7.01 2.02 -12.09
C LEU A 64 -6.48 1.76 -13.51
N PRO A 65 -5.42 2.46 -13.96
CA PRO A 65 -4.68 2.12 -15.18
C PRO A 65 -4.10 0.70 -15.13
N LYS A 66 -4.17 -0.06 -16.24
CA LYS A 66 -3.54 -1.39 -16.34
C LYS A 66 -2.05 -1.37 -15.97
N ILE A 67 -1.33 -0.33 -16.40
CA ILE A 67 0.11 -0.23 -16.22
C ILE A 67 0.53 -0.27 -14.74
N ILE A 68 -0.27 0.29 -13.83
CA ILE A 68 0.06 0.29 -12.41
C ILE A 68 -0.41 -0.98 -11.69
N LEU A 69 -1.29 -1.75 -12.30
CA LEU A 69 -1.85 -2.99 -11.74
C LEU A 69 -0.97 -4.22 -12.00
N THR A 70 -0.04 -4.13 -12.95
CA THR A 70 0.86 -5.24 -13.30
C THR A 70 1.65 -5.71 -12.07
N GLY A 71 1.51 -6.98 -11.71
CA GLY A 71 2.16 -7.61 -10.55
C GLY A 71 1.58 -7.24 -9.18
N ARG A 72 0.46 -6.49 -9.13
CA ARG A 72 -0.16 -6.05 -7.85
C ARG A 72 -1.05 -7.08 -7.20
N ASP A 73 -1.28 -8.21 -7.85
CA ASP A 73 -1.93 -9.39 -7.29
C ASP A 73 -1.02 -10.17 -6.34
N GLY A 74 0.29 -9.90 -6.30
CA GLY A 74 1.28 -10.65 -5.51
C GLY A 74 0.89 -10.93 -4.05
N PRO A 75 0.54 -9.92 -3.22
CA PRO A 75 0.13 -10.15 -1.84
C PRO A 75 -1.14 -10.99 -1.73
N LEU A 76 -2.12 -10.77 -2.61
CA LEU A 76 -3.36 -11.56 -2.63
C LEU A 76 -3.07 -13.02 -3.02
N ARG A 77 -2.22 -13.20 -4.03
CA ARG A 77 -1.78 -14.50 -4.55
C ARG A 77 -1.05 -15.32 -3.49
N SER A 78 -0.13 -14.70 -2.74
CA SER A 78 0.66 -15.39 -1.71
C SER A 78 -0.20 -16.00 -0.61
N GLU A 79 -1.38 -15.43 -0.33
CA GLU A 79 -2.35 -16.03 0.59
C GLU A 79 -3.28 -17.02 -0.10
N ALA A 80 -3.85 -16.66 -1.25
CA ALA A 80 -4.82 -17.47 -1.96
C ALA A 80 -4.29 -18.86 -2.36
N GLU A 81 -2.99 -18.96 -2.68
CA GLU A 81 -2.37 -20.22 -3.13
C GLU A 81 -2.01 -21.18 -1.99
N LEU A 82 -2.03 -20.71 -0.73
CA LEU A 82 -1.73 -21.55 0.44
C LEU A 82 -2.69 -22.73 0.55
N LYS A 83 -2.12 -23.89 0.94
CA LYS A 83 -2.88 -25.11 1.25
C LYS A 83 -2.98 -25.34 2.75
N ASP A 84 -1.93 -25.00 3.49
CA ASP A 84 -1.89 -25.06 4.94
C ASP A 84 -2.43 -23.74 5.53
N PRO A 85 -3.55 -23.74 6.27
CA PRO A 85 -4.07 -22.53 6.90
C PRO A 85 -3.14 -21.96 7.97
N THR A 86 -2.25 -22.75 8.57
CA THR A 86 -1.34 -22.28 9.62
C THR A 86 -0.14 -21.50 9.07
N ALA A 87 0.13 -21.61 7.77
CA ALA A 87 1.13 -20.83 7.05
C ALA A 87 0.67 -19.39 6.77
N SER A 88 -0.65 -19.14 6.77
CA SER A 88 -1.26 -17.85 6.47
C SER A 88 -0.86 -16.75 7.45
N VAL A 89 -0.74 -15.52 6.96
CA VAL A 89 -0.55 -14.33 7.83
C VAL A 89 -1.71 -14.14 8.82
N PHE A 90 -2.91 -14.61 8.47
CA PHE A 90 -4.09 -14.61 9.35
C PHE A 90 -3.96 -15.58 10.54
N TYR A 91 -3.03 -16.52 10.48
CA TYR A 91 -2.73 -17.41 11.61
C TYR A 91 -1.61 -16.87 12.50
N ALA A 92 -0.83 -15.89 12.04
CA ALA A 92 0.35 -15.41 12.76
C ALA A 92 0.08 -14.99 14.22
N PRO A 93 -1.01 -14.27 14.55
CA PRO A 93 -1.30 -13.90 15.94
C PRO A 93 -1.60 -15.09 16.87
N LEU A 94 -2.00 -16.25 16.32
CA LEU A 94 -2.33 -17.45 17.11
C LEU A 94 -1.10 -18.30 17.45
N ARG A 95 0.05 -18.00 16.82
CA ARG A 95 1.31 -18.68 17.12
C ARG A 95 1.77 -18.36 18.54
N THR A 96 1.51 -17.14 19.01
CA THR A 96 1.81 -16.69 20.36
C THR A 96 0.53 -16.22 21.04
N LEU A 97 0.02 -17.04 21.96
CA LEU A 97 -1.13 -16.73 22.80
C LEU A 97 -0.66 -16.41 24.22
N PRO A 98 -1.43 -15.63 25.00
CA PRO A 98 -0.98 -15.19 26.31
C PRO A 98 -1.14 -16.33 27.32
N ASP A 99 -0.21 -16.41 28.28
CA ASP A 99 -0.21 -17.43 29.33
C ASP A 99 -1.44 -17.35 30.26
N ALA A 100 -2.16 -16.23 30.22
CA ALA A 100 -3.43 -16.05 30.92
C ALA A 100 -4.55 -16.97 30.41
N LEU A 101 -4.44 -17.53 29.19
CA LEU A 101 -5.33 -18.59 28.72
C LEU A 101 -4.75 -19.95 29.10
N ASP A 102 -5.60 -20.84 29.64
CA ASP A 102 -5.22 -22.23 29.84
C ASP A 102 -4.94 -22.95 28.51
N GLN A 103 -4.24 -24.08 28.58
CA GLN A 103 -3.80 -24.82 27.39
C GLN A 103 -4.96 -25.29 26.51
N ASN A 104 -6.11 -25.64 27.10
CA ASN A 104 -7.28 -26.09 26.35
C ASN A 104 -7.90 -24.94 25.57
N ALA A 105 -8.01 -23.76 26.18
CA ALA A 105 -8.50 -22.56 25.54
C ALA A 105 -7.57 -22.10 24.40
N GLN A 106 -6.25 -22.17 24.61
CA GLN A 106 -5.27 -21.88 23.56
C GLN A 106 -5.40 -22.83 22.37
N GLN A 107 -5.52 -24.14 22.65
CA GLN A 107 -5.65 -25.16 21.61
C GLN A 107 -6.96 -24.98 20.82
N ALA A 108 -8.09 -24.77 21.52
CA ALA A 108 -9.38 -24.52 20.89
C ALA A 108 -9.36 -23.26 20.00
N ALA A 109 -8.68 -22.20 20.42
CA ALA A 109 -8.53 -20.98 19.62
C ALA A 109 -7.73 -21.24 18.32
N ARG A 110 -6.63 -21.99 18.41
CA ARG A 110 -5.80 -22.38 17.25
C ARG A 110 -6.58 -23.24 16.26
N GLU A 111 -7.28 -24.26 16.74
CA GLU A 111 -8.09 -25.15 15.90
C GLU A 111 -9.21 -24.38 15.20
N ARG A 112 -9.91 -23.52 15.94
CA ARG A 112 -10.97 -22.67 15.36
C ARG A 112 -10.41 -21.71 14.33
N ALA A 113 -9.26 -21.08 14.58
CA ALA A 113 -8.60 -20.20 13.62
C ALA A 113 -8.20 -20.96 12.35
N ALA A 114 -7.52 -22.10 12.48
CA ALA A 114 -7.11 -22.92 11.34
C ALA A 114 -8.31 -23.34 10.47
N LYS A 115 -9.42 -23.72 11.11
CA LYS A 115 -10.68 -24.04 10.43
C LYS A 115 -11.26 -22.83 9.69
N LEU A 116 -11.42 -21.69 10.36
CA LEU A 116 -11.93 -20.45 9.74
C LEU A 116 -11.06 -20.03 8.54
N ILE A 117 -9.75 -20.09 8.69
CA ILE A 117 -8.81 -19.70 7.64
C ILE A 117 -8.91 -20.66 6.46
N GLY A 118 -8.82 -21.97 6.70
CA GLY A 118 -8.83 -22.98 5.65
C GLY A 118 -10.16 -23.07 4.90
N GLU A 119 -11.28 -22.97 5.61
CA GLU A 119 -12.63 -23.18 5.04
C GLU A 119 -13.28 -21.90 4.54
N GLN A 120 -12.87 -20.72 5.01
CA GLN A 120 -13.55 -19.46 4.69
C GLN A 120 -12.61 -18.39 4.13
N VAL A 121 -11.53 -18.06 4.84
CA VAL A 121 -10.64 -16.95 4.45
C VAL A 121 -9.89 -17.27 3.15
N LEU A 122 -9.17 -18.39 3.08
CA LEU A 122 -8.40 -18.75 1.89
C LEU A 122 -9.30 -18.94 0.65
N PRO A 123 -10.48 -19.60 0.73
CA PRO A 123 -11.42 -19.63 -0.38
C PRO A 123 -11.91 -18.25 -0.82
N ALA A 124 -12.14 -17.31 0.10
CA ALA A 124 -12.50 -15.93 -0.25
C ALA A 124 -11.36 -15.19 -0.97
N GLN A 125 -10.12 -15.34 -0.49
CA GLN A 125 -8.93 -14.80 -1.17
C GLN A 125 -8.79 -15.36 -2.60
N ARG A 126 -9.03 -16.67 -2.80
CA ARG A 126 -9.01 -17.30 -4.14
C ARG A 126 -10.08 -16.74 -5.07
N ARG A 127 -11.30 -16.53 -4.59
CA ARG A 127 -12.38 -15.92 -5.39
C ARG A 127 -12.02 -14.51 -5.82
N LEU A 128 -11.49 -13.71 -4.89
CA LEU A 128 -11.05 -12.35 -5.18
C LEU A 128 -9.87 -12.35 -6.17
N LEU A 129 -8.92 -13.28 -6.02
CA LEU A 129 -7.78 -13.41 -6.95
C LEU A 129 -8.25 -13.75 -8.36
N ALA A 130 -9.17 -14.71 -8.50
CA ALA A 130 -9.74 -15.06 -9.80
C ALA A 130 -10.42 -13.83 -10.44
N PHE A 131 -11.30 -13.14 -9.71
CA PHE A 131 -11.91 -11.90 -10.21
C PHE A 131 -10.87 -10.83 -10.59
N LEU A 132 -9.84 -10.64 -9.76
CA LEU A 132 -8.80 -9.65 -10.03
C LEU A 132 -8.09 -9.98 -11.36
N VAL A 133 -7.66 -11.22 -11.53
CA VAL A 133 -6.85 -11.67 -12.67
C VAL A 133 -7.67 -11.82 -13.95
N ASP A 134 -8.87 -12.39 -13.84
CA ASP A 134 -9.66 -12.81 -15.00
C ASP A 134 -10.61 -11.70 -15.48
N ASP A 135 -11.10 -10.84 -14.58
CA ASP A 135 -12.09 -9.80 -14.92
C ASP A 135 -11.52 -8.38 -14.79
N TYR A 136 -10.97 -8.03 -13.63
CA TYR A 136 -10.60 -6.63 -13.32
C TYR A 136 -9.34 -6.17 -14.06
N LEU A 137 -8.27 -6.98 -14.09
CA LEU A 137 -7.04 -6.64 -14.80
C LEU A 137 -7.26 -6.49 -16.33
N PRO A 138 -7.94 -7.41 -17.03
CA PRO A 138 -8.17 -7.28 -18.46
C PRO A 138 -9.13 -6.12 -18.81
N GLY A 139 -10.14 -5.89 -17.95
CA GLY A 139 -11.13 -4.83 -18.15
C GLY A 139 -10.73 -3.44 -17.62
N ALA A 140 -9.58 -3.32 -16.94
CA ALA A 140 -9.08 -2.03 -16.49
C ALA A 140 -8.77 -1.09 -17.67
N ARG A 141 -8.76 0.22 -17.43
CA ARG A 141 -8.48 1.24 -18.44
C ARG A 141 -7.00 1.25 -18.86
N ASP A 142 -6.75 1.55 -20.14
CA ASP A 142 -5.39 1.78 -20.67
C ASP A 142 -4.91 3.22 -20.45
N SER A 143 -5.85 4.17 -20.30
CA SER A 143 -5.54 5.56 -19.97
C SER A 143 -4.81 5.69 -18.63
N ILE A 144 -4.03 6.76 -18.47
CA ILE A 144 -3.22 6.99 -17.27
C ILE A 144 -3.72 8.16 -16.43
N GLY A 145 -4.30 9.19 -17.07
CA GLY A 145 -4.76 10.39 -16.39
C GLY A 145 -6.03 10.13 -15.58
N ALA A 146 -6.13 10.71 -14.38
CA ALA A 146 -7.38 10.70 -13.61
C ALA A 146 -8.48 11.56 -14.29
N SER A 147 -8.07 12.54 -15.09
CA SER A 147 -8.96 13.33 -15.96
C SER A 147 -9.71 12.49 -16.99
N GLU A 148 -9.19 11.30 -17.33
CA GLU A 148 -9.79 10.37 -18.29
C GLU A 148 -10.83 9.43 -17.65
N LEU A 149 -11.08 9.56 -16.34
CA LEU A 149 -12.19 8.87 -15.69
C LEU A 149 -13.53 9.48 -16.12
N PRO A 150 -14.64 8.73 -15.99
CA PRO A 150 -15.98 9.33 -16.13
C PRO A 150 -16.17 10.35 -15.01
N ASP A 151 -16.21 11.65 -15.31
CA ASP A 151 -16.11 12.80 -14.37
C ASP A 151 -14.71 13.23 -13.92
N GLY A 152 -13.67 12.85 -14.66
CA GLY A 152 -12.26 13.00 -14.28
C GLY A 152 -11.83 14.39 -13.83
N ASP A 153 -12.33 15.47 -14.44
CA ASP A 153 -12.01 16.84 -14.00
C ASP A 153 -12.53 17.13 -12.59
N ALA A 154 -13.77 16.71 -12.30
CA ALA A 154 -14.36 16.89 -10.98
C ALA A 154 -13.67 15.98 -9.95
N TYR A 155 -13.33 14.76 -10.35
CA TYR A 155 -12.55 13.83 -9.53
C TYR A 155 -11.18 14.42 -9.18
N TYR A 156 -10.42 14.88 -10.19
CA TYR A 156 -9.07 15.41 -10.00
C TYR A 156 -9.06 16.69 -9.15
N ARG A 157 -10.01 17.61 -9.38
CA ARG A 157 -10.17 18.79 -8.50
C ARG A 157 -10.43 18.43 -7.05
N ALA A 158 -11.21 17.39 -6.81
CA ALA A 158 -11.52 17.02 -5.45
C ALA A 158 -10.39 16.20 -4.79
N GLN A 159 -9.54 15.50 -5.56
CA GLN A 159 -8.25 15.00 -5.06
C GLN A 159 -7.27 16.12 -4.72
N ILE A 160 -7.23 17.22 -5.51
CA ILE A 160 -6.43 18.41 -5.16
C ILE A 160 -6.87 18.95 -3.80
N ARG A 161 -8.19 19.11 -3.57
CA ARG A 161 -8.69 19.58 -2.28
C ARG A 161 -8.36 18.64 -1.12
N GLU A 162 -8.40 17.33 -1.35
CA GLU A 162 -8.06 16.33 -0.33
C GLU A 162 -6.57 16.40 0.07
N PHE A 163 -5.66 16.50 -0.90
CA PHE A 163 -4.22 16.39 -0.64
C PHE A 163 -3.50 17.74 -0.47
N VAL A 164 -3.88 18.75 -1.23
CA VAL A 164 -3.29 20.10 -1.16
C VAL A 164 -3.98 20.94 -0.10
N THR A 165 -5.21 20.59 0.29
CA THR A 165 -6.04 21.32 1.28
C THR A 165 -6.34 22.78 0.90
N GLN A 166 -6.13 23.13 -0.37
CA GLN A 166 -6.42 24.44 -0.95
C GLN A 166 -7.31 24.28 -2.18
N ASP A 167 -8.06 25.33 -2.52
CA ASP A 167 -8.91 25.38 -3.72
C ASP A 167 -8.14 25.95 -4.91
N LEU A 168 -7.06 25.26 -5.31
CA LEU A 168 -6.24 25.61 -6.46
C LEU A 168 -6.68 24.81 -7.70
N SER A 169 -6.56 25.41 -8.87
CA SER A 169 -6.73 24.71 -10.13
C SER A 169 -5.51 23.83 -10.47
N PRO A 170 -5.69 22.77 -11.28
CA PRO A 170 -4.57 21.99 -11.83
C PRO A 170 -3.49 22.84 -12.50
N GLU A 171 -3.91 23.87 -13.25
CA GLU A 171 -3.00 24.75 -13.98
C GLU A 171 -2.15 25.61 -13.04
N GLU A 172 -2.75 26.20 -12.00
CA GLU A 172 -2.01 26.99 -11.01
C GLU A 172 -0.97 26.15 -10.27
N ILE A 173 -1.32 24.90 -9.92
CA ILE A 173 -0.39 23.95 -9.31
C ILE A 173 0.74 23.62 -10.28
N HIS A 174 0.43 23.37 -11.56
CA HIS A 174 1.43 23.05 -12.57
C HIS A 174 2.42 24.21 -12.77
N GLN A 175 1.93 25.44 -12.90
CA GLN A 175 2.77 26.62 -13.07
C GLN A 175 3.65 26.88 -11.85
N THR A 176 3.11 26.70 -10.63
CA THR A 176 3.90 26.77 -9.40
C THR A 176 5.01 25.70 -9.39
N GLY A 177 4.70 24.48 -9.83
CA GLY A 177 5.70 23.42 -9.97
C GLY A 177 6.82 23.80 -10.94
N LEU A 178 6.49 24.36 -12.10
CA LEU A 178 7.48 24.80 -13.09
C LEU A 178 8.37 25.92 -12.54
N SER A 179 7.80 26.91 -11.85
CA SER A 179 8.57 28.01 -11.26
C SER A 179 9.51 27.52 -10.16
N GLU A 180 9.05 26.62 -9.30
CA GLU A 180 9.87 26.07 -8.21
C GLU A 180 10.99 25.17 -8.73
N VAL A 181 10.74 24.35 -9.77
CA VAL A 181 11.80 23.55 -10.42
C VAL A 181 12.88 24.47 -10.99
N ALA A 182 12.51 25.54 -11.68
CA ALA A 182 13.47 26.49 -12.23
C ALA A 182 14.27 27.21 -11.14
N ARG A 183 13.60 27.68 -10.06
CA ARG A 183 14.24 28.35 -8.93
C ARG A 183 15.25 27.44 -8.22
N ILE A 184 14.83 26.23 -7.84
CA ILE A 184 15.69 25.27 -7.13
C ILE A 184 16.88 24.86 -8.01
N ARG A 185 16.65 24.66 -9.32
CA ARG A 185 17.73 24.35 -10.27
C ARG A 185 18.78 25.45 -10.32
N ALA A 186 18.35 26.72 -10.36
CA ALA A 186 19.27 27.86 -10.35
C ALA A 186 20.08 27.95 -9.04
N GLU A 187 19.45 27.71 -7.89
CA GLU A 187 20.14 27.68 -6.59
C GLU A 187 21.18 26.56 -6.53
N MET A 188 20.87 25.37 -7.06
CA MET A 188 21.85 24.29 -7.14
C MET A 188 23.04 24.64 -8.05
N GLU A 189 22.80 25.31 -9.18
CA GLU A 189 23.89 25.73 -10.08
C GLU A 189 24.79 26.78 -9.45
N GLN A 190 24.24 27.70 -8.65
CA GLN A 190 25.04 28.65 -7.86
C GLN A 190 25.96 27.92 -6.88
N ILE A 191 25.44 26.94 -6.14
CA ILE A 191 26.25 26.15 -5.19
C ILE A 191 27.36 25.37 -5.92
N ILE A 192 27.06 24.77 -7.08
CA ILE A 192 28.07 24.05 -7.88
C ILE A 192 29.21 24.98 -8.28
N ALA A 193 28.88 26.21 -8.68
CA ALA A 193 29.87 27.22 -9.05
C ALA A 193 30.70 27.68 -7.83
N GLU A 194 30.06 27.90 -6.68
CA GLU A 194 30.74 28.27 -5.41
C GLU A 194 31.70 27.18 -4.92
N LEU A 195 31.37 25.92 -5.16
CA LEU A 195 32.24 24.77 -4.83
C LEU A 195 33.36 24.56 -5.85
N GLU A 196 33.41 25.36 -6.93
CA GLU A 196 34.37 25.24 -8.02
C GLU A 196 34.43 23.81 -8.59
N PHE A 197 33.28 23.11 -8.62
CA PHE A 197 33.22 21.73 -9.05
C PHE A 197 33.48 21.61 -10.56
N ASP A 198 34.42 20.74 -10.94
CA ASP A 198 34.75 20.47 -12.34
C ASP A 198 33.76 19.47 -12.96
N GLY A 199 32.89 19.96 -13.84
CA GLY A 199 31.91 19.16 -14.56
C GLY A 199 30.55 19.83 -14.67
N ASP A 200 29.61 19.14 -15.33
CA ASP A 200 28.23 19.61 -15.44
C ASP A 200 27.36 19.16 -14.26
N PHE A 201 26.12 19.62 -14.24
CA PHE A 201 25.15 19.26 -13.22
C PHE A 201 24.96 17.74 -13.06
N ALA A 202 24.99 16.98 -14.17
CA ALA A 202 24.84 15.53 -14.12
C ALA A 202 26.07 14.86 -13.48
N ALA A 203 27.27 15.35 -13.78
CA ALA A 203 28.51 14.93 -13.13
C ALA A 203 28.48 15.25 -11.63
N PHE A 204 28.00 16.42 -11.23
CA PHE A 204 27.85 16.78 -9.82
C PHE A 204 26.87 15.85 -9.09
N LEU A 205 25.69 15.58 -9.68
CA LEU A 205 24.75 14.61 -9.11
C LEU A 205 25.33 13.20 -9.03
N LYS A 206 26.17 12.79 -9.99
CA LYS A 206 26.87 11.50 -9.94
C LYS A 206 27.89 11.49 -8.81
N PHE A 207 28.68 12.55 -8.66
CA PHE A 207 29.63 12.71 -7.56
C PHE A 207 28.94 12.56 -6.19
N LEU A 208 27.85 13.30 -5.94
CA LEU A 208 27.07 13.19 -4.69
C LEU A 208 26.53 11.77 -4.43
N ARG A 209 26.20 11.02 -5.47
CA ARG A 209 25.64 9.66 -5.38
C ARG A 209 26.69 8.55 -5.32
N THR A 210 27.96 8.84 -5.54
CA THR A 210 28.98 7.79 -5.73
C THR A 210 30.25 8.01 -4.93
N ASP A 211 30.55 9.24 -4.53
CA ASP A 211 31.75 9.50 -3.74
C ASP A 211 31.61 8.87 -2.34
N PRO A 212 32.54 8.00 -1.91
CA PRO A 212 32.47 7.33 -0.62
C PRO A 212 32.37 8.27 0.58
N GLN A 213 32.78 9.54 0.46
CA GLN A 213 32.69 10.52 1.55
C GLN A 213 31.26 10.78 2.02
N PHE A 214 30.25 10.57 1.16
CA PHE A 214 28.84 10.76 1.49
C PHE A 214 28.17 9.52 2.08
N TYR A 215 28.90 8.41 2.20
CA TYR A 215 28.36 7.11 2.60
C TYR A 215 28.98 6.61 3.91
N PRO A 216 28.18 6.49 4.99
CA PRO A 216 28.66 5.86 6.21
C PRO A 216 28.96 4.38 5.95
N THR A 217 30.07 3.90 6.48
CA THR A 217 30.54 2.51 6.26
C THR A 217 30.02 1.52 7.29
N THR A 218 29.38 2.02 8.36
CA THR A 218 28.80 1.19 9.42
C THR A 218 27.42 1.68 9.83
N PRO A 219 26.53 0.79 10.33
CA PRO A 219 25.24 1.20 10.90
C PRO A 219 25.38 2.23 12.03
N TYR A 220 26.41 2.09 12.86
CA TYR A 220 26.68 3.04 13.94
C TYR A 220 27.03 4.44 13.41
N GLN A 221 27.90 4.53 12.40
CA GLN A 221 28.22 5.82 11.77
C GLN A 221 26.98 6.48 11.18
N LEU A 222 26.13 5.72 10.48
CA LEU A 222 24.87 6.24 9.95
C LEU A 222 24.00 6.83 11.07
N LEU A 223 23.80 6.08 12.15
CA LEU A 223 22.99 6.54 13.29
C LEU A 223 23.59 7.77 13.97
N ALA A 224 24.92 7.79 14.16
CA ALA A 224 25.61 8.91 14.78
C ALA A 224 25.49 10.19 13.94
N HIS A 225 25.73 10.11 12.62
CA HIS A 225 25.57 11.23 11.69
C HIS A 225 24.11 11.72 11.63
N ALA A 226 23.15 10.81 11.45
CA ALA A 226 21.74 11.18 11.40
C ALA A 226 21.27 11.85 12.71
N SER A 227 21.71 11.34 13.87
CA SER A 227 21.36 11.89 15.18
C SER A 227 21.95 13.28 15.44
N TYR A 228 23.05 13.62 14.77
CA TYR A 228 23.66 14.95 14.88
C TYR A 228 22.82 16.02 14.17
N TYR A 229 22.27 15.70 13.00
CA TYR A 229 21.46 16.63 12.19
C TYR A 229 19.97 16.63 12.53
N ALA A 230 19.45 15.57 13.16
CA ALA A 230 18.04 15.45 13.53
C ALA A 230 17.66 16.17 14.85
N LYS A 231 18.61 16.85 15.50
CA LYS A 231 18.40 17.64 16.72
C LYS A 231 18.36 19.12 16.40
#